data_AF-A0A6N9UC24-F1
#
_entry.id   AF-A0A6N9UC24-F1
#
_cell.length_a   1.000
_cell.length_b   1.000
_cell.length_c   1.000
_cell.angle_alpha   90.00
_cell.angle_beta   90.00
_cell.angle_gamma   90.00
#
_symmetry.space_group_name_H-M   'P 1'
#
loop_
_entity.id
_entity.type
_entity.pdbx_description
1 polymer ?
#
loop_
_entity_poly.entity_id
_entity_poly.type
_entity_poly.pdbx_seq_one_letter_code
_entity_poly.pdbx_strand_id
1 'polypeptide(L)'
;MVETAELLLTELATNALRHSHGREINVCVRLTEGRCLIAVAAGSADRPRMRHAGPDDEGGRGLFLVDALAESWGVSPDGTTAWCTLPITEGPPEMDRTAAPVTVLRETRFPLPPDPSALRRARIKGRTHLTLLCWPGNQHAATDVLYVLVHNALAHGITPGEPSQNIDVWLRVTRDHQLLIDVIDPNPDFPDFERAVAGELGHGLRGAQQLGAAISYIPGRREKTVRATLQPGQVEP
;
A
#
# COMPACT_ATOMS: atom_id res chain seq x y z
N MET A 1 4.48 -7.16 7.80
CA MET A 1 5.70 -6.35 8.02
C MET A 1 6.96 -7.13 7.71
N VAL A 2 7.18 -8.30 8.33
CA VAL A 2 8.38 -9.13 8.11
C VAL A 2 8.55 -9.49 6.62
N GLU A 3 7.50 -9.99 5.97
CA GLU A 3 7.51 -10.33 4.54
C GLU A 3 7.86 -9.14 3.63
N THR A 4 7.37 -7.93 3.97
CA THR A 4 7.69 -6.70 3.24
C THR A 4 9.14 -6.27 3.45
N ALA A 5 9.65 -6.40 4.67
CA ALA A 5 11.05 -6.12 5.00
C ALA A 5 12.00 -7.11 4.30
N GLU A 6 11.67 -8.40 4.29
CA GLU A 6 12.43 -9.44 3.59
C GLU A 6 12.47 -9.20 2.08
N LEU A 7 11.34 -8.86 1.48
CA LEU A 7 11.28 -8.52 0.06
C LEU A 7 12.15 -7.30 -0.26
N LEU A 8 12.03 -6.22 0.52
CA LEU A 8 12.81 -5.01 0.29
C LEU A 8 14.30 -5.22 0.51
N LEU A 9 14.67 -6.00 1.53
CA LEU A 9 16.05 -6.42 1.72
C LEU A 9 16.56 -7.21 0.52
N THR A 10 15.76 -8.14 -0.01
CA THR A 10 16.14 -8.96 -1.17
C THR A 10 16.34 -8.11 -2.42
N GLU A 11 15.48 -7.13 -2.67
CA GLU A 11 15.62 -6.22 -3.81
C GLU A 11 16.83 -5.30 -3.65
N LEU A 12 17.05 -4.72 -2.46
CA LEU A 12 18.23 -3.90 -2.19
C LEU A 12 19.53 -4.71 -2.29
N ALA A 13 19.55 -5.93 -1.77
CA ALA A 13 20.70 -6.83 -1.84
C ALA A 13 20.97 -7.31 -3.26
N THR A 14 19.94 -7.62 -4.04
CA THR A 14 20.07 -8.01 -5.44
C THR A 14 20.62 -6.86 -6.28
N ASN A 15 20.14 -5.64 -6.07
CA ASN A 15 20.68 -4.44 -6.71
C ASN A 15 22.14 -4.20 -6.29
N ALA A 16 22.45 -4.31 -4.99
CA ALA A 16 23.82 -4.16 -4.51
C ALA A 16 24.76 -5.19 -5.16
N LEU A 17 24.40 -6.47 -5.16
CA LEU A 17 25.20 -7.55 -5.75
C LEU A 17 25.38 -7.41 -7.27
N ARG A 18 24.33 -7.01 -7.99
CA ARG A 18 24.40 -6.81 -9.45
C ARG A 18 25.26 -5.63 -9.86
N HIS A 19 25.32 -4.59 -9.03
CA HIS A 19 25.95 -3.32 -9.37
C HIS A 19 27.27 -3.05 -8.63
N SER A 20 27.62 -3.89 -7.64
CA SER A 20 28.91 -3.84 -6.96
C SER A 20 29.95 -4.70 -7.67
N HIS A 21 31.18 -4.19 -7.75
CA HIS A 21 32.36 -4.99 -8.10
C HIS A 21 33.01 -5.67 -6.88
N GLY A 22 32.42 -5.46 -5.69
CA GLY A 22 32.86 -6.04 -4.42
C GLY A 22 32.46 -7.50 -4.27
N ARG A 23 33.26 -8.28 -3.52
CA ARG A 23 32.97 -9.69 -3.18
C ARG A 23 32.03 -9.85 -1.99
N GLU A 24 31.73 -8.77 -1.28
CA GLU A 24 30.94 -8.77 -0.05
C GLU A 24 29.87 -7.67 -0.10
N ILE A 25 28.76 -7.91 0.58
CA ILE A 25 27.72 -6.91 0.85
C ILE A 25 27.48 -6.85 2.36
N ASN A 26 27.30 -5.66 2.90
CA ASN A 26 26.98 -5.45 4.31
C ASN A 26 25.52 -5.07 4.44
N VAL A 27 24.78 -5.85 5.22
CA VAL A 27 23.37 -5.59 5.52
C VAL A 27 23.25 -5.04 6.94
N CYS A 28 22.56 -3.93 7.08
CA CYS A 28 22.20 -3.35 8.37
C CYS A 28 20.69 -3.20 8.46
N VAL A 29 20.09 -3.82 9.47
CA VAL A 29 18.69 -3.62 9.82
C VAL A 29 18.64 -2.96 11.19
N ARG A 30 17.96 -1.81 11.28
CA ARG A 30 17.80 -1.06 12.52
C ARG A 30 16.33 -0.79 12.79
N LEU A 31 15.89 -1.13 13.99
CA LEU A 31 14.58 -0.75 14.49
C LEU A 31 14.74 0.53 15.33
N THR A 32 13.93 1.53 15.02
CA THR A 32 13.75 2.78 15.78
C THR A 32 12.26 2.92 16.12
N GLU A 33 11.87 3.78 17.06
CA GLU A 33 10.46 3.95 17.45
C GLU A 33 9.56 4.15 16.20
N GLY A 34 8.72 3.14 15.94
CA GLY A 34 7.77 3.14 14.81
C GLY A 34 8.37 2.93 13.41
N ARG A 35 9.68 2.66 13.24
CA ARG A 35 10.31 2.50 11.92
C ARG A 35 11.41 1.44 11.86
N CYS A 36 11.44 0.71 10.75
CA CYS A 36 12.50 -0.23 10.38
C CYS A 36 13.32 0.39 9.24
N LEU A 37 14.61 0.59 9.46
CA LEU A 37 15.58 0.98 8.44
C LEU A 37 16.31 -0.27 7.95
N ILE A 38 16.32 -0.47 6.63
CA ILE A 38 17.12 -1.49 5.96
C ILE A 38 18.14 -0.76 5.11
N ALA A 39 19.42 -1.06 5.31
CA ALA A 39 20.53 -0.50 4.53
C ALA A 39 21.42 -1.64 4.02
N VAL A 40 21.78 -1.58 2.74
CA VAL A 40 22.68 -2.54 2.10
C VAL A 40 23.83 -1.77 1.45
N ALA A 41 25.04 -2.00 1.94
CA ALA A 41 26.27 -1.42 1.42
C ALA A 41 27.03 -2.44 0.56
N ALA A 42 27.43 -2.01 -0.63
CA ALA A 42 28.32 -2.76 -1.50
C ALA A 42 29.76 -2.71 -0.93
N GLY A 43 30.36 -3.87 -0.68
CA GLY A 43 31.70 -4.00 -0.12
C GLY A 43 32.81 -3.75 -1.15
N SER A 44 33.00 -2.48 -1.54
CA SER A 44 34.28 -1.86 -1.93
C SER A 44 34.04 -0.41 -2.37
N ALA A 45 35.05 0.44 -2.19
CA ALA A 45 35.02 1.89 -2.47
C ALA A 45 34.90 2.27 -3.96
N ASP A 46 34.56 1.33 -4.85
CA ASP A 46 34.33 1.63 -6.26
C ASP A 46 32.88 2.05 -6.48
N ARG A 47 32.75 3.36 -6.73
CA ARG A 47 31.52 4.12 -6.91
C ARG A 47 30.51 3.38 -7.79
N PRO A 48 29.34 2.99 -7.25
CA PRO A 48 28.21 2.55 -8.06
C PRO A 48 27.80 3.70 -9.00
N ARG A 49 27.98 3.51 -10.30
CA ARG A 49 27.52 4.50 -11.29
C ARG A 49 26.03 4.33 -11.50
N MET A 50 25.28 5.35 -11.12
CA MET A 50 23.86 5.51 -11.41
C MET A 50 23.63 5.39 -12.93
N ARG A 51 22.92 4.34 -13.38
CA ARG A 51 22.26 4.34 -14.69
C ARG A 51 20.77 4.53 -14.46
N HIS A 52 20.18 5.50 -15.14
CA HIS A 52 18.74 5.52 -15.35
C HIS A 52 18.37 4.23 -16.09
N ALA A 53 17.54 3.39 -15.47
CA ALA A 53 16.93 2.24 -16.14
C ALA A 53 16.09 2.78 -17.30
N GLY A 54 16.37 2.30 -18.52
CA GLY A 54 15.50 2.56 -19.66
C GLY A 54 14.14 1.87 -19.46
N PRO A 55 13.09 2.30 -20.15
CA PRO A 55 11.75 1.69 -20.06
C PRO A 55 11.73 0.19 -20.40
N ASP A 56 12.77 -0.34 -21.04
CA ASP A 56 12.91 -1.74 -21.46
C ASP A 56 13.98 -2.53 -20.66
N ASP A 57 14.60 -1.94 -19.62
CA ASP A 57 15.50 -2.69 -18.74
C ASP A 57 14.68 -3.57 -17.78
N GLU A 58 14.81 -4.89 -17.89
CA GLU A 58 14.26 -5.85 -16.92
C GLU A 58 14.73 -5.57 -15.47
N GLY A 59 15.82 -4.80 -15.31
CA GLY A 59 16.40 -4.33 -14.05
C GLY A 59 15.63 -3.21 -13.31
N GLY A 60 14.59 -2.61 -13.92
CA GLY A 60 13.81 -1.53 -13.29
C GLY A 60 12.80 -1.96 -12.21
N ARG A 61 12.50 -3.26 -12.11
CA ARG A 61 11.45 -3.78 -11.21
C ARG A 61 11.79 -3.70 -9.73
N GLY A 62 13.05 -3.88 -9.36
CA GLY A 62 13.47 -3.89 -7.96
C GLY A 62 13.36 -2.52 -7.31
N LEU A 63 13.80 -1.46 -7.99
CA LEU A 63 13.62 -0.09 -7.51
C LEU A 63 12.15 0.35 -7.52
N PHE A 64 11.33 -0.18 -8.42
CA PHE A 64 9.88 0.04 -8.39
C PHE A 64 9.24 -0.57 -7.13
N LEU A 65 9.64 -1.77 -6.73
CA LEU A 65 9.18 -2.38 -5.47
C LEU A 65 9.64 -1.58 -4.25
N VAL A 66 10.89 -1.11 -4.25
CA VAL A 66 11.43 -0.23 -3.20
C VAL A 66 10.66 1.08 -3.12
N ASP A 67 10.41 1.75 -4.25
CA ASP A 67 9.64 3.00 -4.32
C ASP A 67 8.18 2.81 -3.89
N ALA A 68 7.59 1.67 -4.23
CA ALA A 68 6.21 1.36 -3.88
C ALA A 68 6.02 1.02 -2.41
N LEU A 69 6.94 0.25 -1.79
CA LEU A 69 6.71 -0.33 -0.47
C LEU A 69 7.35 0.47 0.67
N ALA A 70 8.47 1.14 0.41
CA ALA A 70 9.15 1.94 1.43
C ALA A 70 8.34 3.20 1.79
N GLU A 71 8.47 3.65 3.03
CA GLU A 71 8.07 4.99 3.46
C GLU A 71 9.00 6.05 2.85
N SER A 72 10.31 5.79 2.89
CA SER A 72 11.33 6.57 2.22
C SER A 72 12.49 5.66 1.79
N TRP A 73 13.21 6.03 0.74
CA TRP A 73 14.38 5.27 0.29
C TRP A 73 15.37 6.19 -0.42
N GLY A 74 16.59 5.73 -0.55
CA GLY A 74 17.62 6.48 -1.25
C GLY A 74 18.95 5.74 -1.31
N VAL A 75 19.97 6.48 -1.71
CA VAL A 75 21.36 6.03 -1.71
C VAL A 75 22.17 7.04 -0.88
N SER A 76 23.15 6.56 -0.13
CA SER A 76 24.07 7.42 0.61
C SER A 76 24.82 8.39 -0.32
N PRO A 77 25.31 9.54 0.18
CA PRO A 77 25.99 10.55 -0.66
C PRO A 77 27.23 10.03 -1.39
N ASP A 78 27.90 9.03 -0.84
CA ASP A 78 29.05 8.35 -1.45
C ASP A 78 28.64 7.29 -2.50
N GLY A 79 27.34 7.04 -2.66
CA GLY A 79 26.77 6.11 -3.63
C GLY A 79 26.83 4.65 -3.21
N THR A 80 27.42 4.32 -2.06
CA THR A 80 27.81 2.94 -1.71
C THR A 80 26.71 2.15 -0.99
N THR A 81 25.75 2.85 -0.39
CA THR A 81 24.73 2.26 0.47
C THR A 81 23.34 2.61 -0.03
N ALA A 82 22.60 1.61 -0.49
CA ALA A 82 21.17 1.75 -0.77
C ALA A 82 20.38 1.50 0.53
N TRP A 83 19.37 2.30 0.80
CA TRP A 83 18.60 2.22 2.04
C TRP A 83 17.11 2.46 1.81
N CYS A 84 16.28 1.90 2.68
CA CYS A 84 14.85 2.18 2.74
C CYS A 84 14.32 2.13 4.18
N THR A 85 13.24 2.87 4.44
CA THR A 85 12.51 2.83 5.71
C THR A 85 11.13 2.23 5.52
N LEU A 86 10.65 1.53 6.54
CA LEU A 86 9.31 0.95 6.63
C LEU A 86 8.68 1.38 7.95
N PRO A 87 7.37 1.68 7.98
CA PRO A 87 6.68 1.88 9.24
C PRO A 87 6.58 0.54 9.99
N ILE A 88 6.92 0.55 11.28
CA ILE A 88 6.61 -0.55 12.19
C ILE A 88 5.17 -0.33 12.63
N THR A 89 4.22 -0.88 11.86
CA THR A 89 2.84 -0.97 12.31
C THR A 89 2.75 -2.12 13.32
N GLU A 90 2.62 -1.80 14.61
CA GLU A 90 2.02 -2.75 15.54
C GLU A 90 0.62 -3.08 15.00
N GLY A 91 0.30 -4.37 14.87
CA GLY A 91 -1.05 -4.77 14.49
C GLY A 91 -2.05 -4.05 15.40
N PRO A 92 -3.20 -3.58 14.89
CA PRO A 92 -4.13 -2.84 15.72
C PRO A 92 -4.53 -3.70 16.93
N PRO A 93 -4.75 -3.09 18.12
CA PRO A 93 -5.45 -3.78 19.19
C PRO A 93 -6.77 -4.28 18.60
N GLU A 94 -7.00 -5.57 18.81
CA GLU A 94 -8.12 -6.37 18.33
C GLU A 94 -9.42 -5.55 18.23
N MET A 95 -9.72 -5.05 17.03
CA MET A 95 -10.89 -4.20 16.78
C MET A 95 -12.13 -5.09 16.71
N ASP A 96 -13.15 -4.67 17.47
CA ASP A 96 -14.45 -5.28 17.71
C ASP A 96 -15.04 -6.11 16.55
N ARG A 97 -15.28 -7.40 16.81
CA ARG A 97 -15.70 -8.45 15.86
C ARG A 97 -17.23 -8.56 15.73
N THR A 98 -17.92 -7.54 15.21
CA THR A 98 -19.38 -7.64 14.98
C THR A 98 -19.78 -7.92 13.53
N ALA A 99 -18.84 -8.35 12.68
CA ALA A 99 -19.16 -9.10 11.46
C ALA A 99 -18.47 -10.46 11.58
N ALA A 100 -19.17 -11.55 11.21
CA ALA A 100 -18.63 -12.91 11.23
C ALA A 100 -17.18 -12.90 10.72
N PRO A 101 -16.22 -13.55 11.41
CA PRO A 101 -14.80 -13.38 11.12
C PRO A 101 -14.52 -13.84 9.69
N VAL A 102 -14.40 -12.89 8.77
CA VAL A 102 -13.93 -13.17 7.42
C VAL A 102 -12.53 -13.75 7.59
N THR A 103 -12.36 -15.01 7.21
CA THR A 103 -11.04 -15.63 7.36
C THR A 103 -10.13 -15.10 6.28
N VAL A 104 -9.22 -14.22 6.67
CA VAL A 104 -8.22 -13.59 5.80
C VAL A 104 -7.07 -14.57 5.58
N LEU A 105 -6.70 -14.79 4.32
CA LEU A 105 -5.53 -15.59 3.92
C LEU A 105 -4.26 -14.74 3.92
N ARG A 106 -4.34 -13.52 3.38
CA ARG A 106 -3.21 -12.62 3.23
C ARG A 106 -3.68 -11.19 3.39
N GLU A 107 -2.87 -10.36 4.02
CA GLU A 107 -3.19 -8.95 4.21
C GLU A 107 -1.97 -8.04 4.19
N THR A 108 -2.21 -6.79 3.88
CA THR A 108 -1.23 -5.72 3.99
C THR A 108 -1.91 -4.42 4.33
N ARG A 109 -1.23 -3.60 5.13
CA ARG A 109 -1.62 -2.24 5.47
C ARG A 109 -0.57 -1.28 4.98
N PHE A 110 -0.99 -0.12 4.50
CA PHE A 110 -0.09 1.00 4.24
C PHE A 110 -0.81 2.33 4.47
N PRO A 111 -0.12 3.31 5.07
CA PRO A 111 -0.66 4.66 5.19
C PRO A 111 -0.49 5.43 3.87
N LEU A 112 -1.39 6.38 3.65
CA LEU A 112 -1.32 7.40 2.61
C LEU A 112 -1.36 8.79 3.27
N PRO A 113 -0.63 9.78 2.72
CA PRO A 113 -0.64 11.12 3.28
C PRO A 113 -2.02 11.79 3.08
N PRO A 114 -2.42 12.79 3.89
CA PRO A 114 -3.68 13.49 3.72
C PRO A 114 -3.61 14.63 2.69
N ASP A 115 -2.96 14.38 1.55
CA ASP A 115 -2.74 15.38 0.51
C ASP A 115 -2.96 14.79 -0.89
N PRO A 116 -3.07 15.62 -1.95
CA PRO A 116 -3.36 15.13 -3.30
C PRO A 116 -2.38 14.08 -3.85
N SER A 117 -1.16 13.99 -3.33
CA SER A 117 -0.18 12.96 -3.74
C SER A 117 -0.64 11.54 -3.37
N ALA A 118 -1.54 11.40 -2.40
CA ALA A 118 -2.11 10.12 -1.99
C ALA A 118 -2.82 9.37 -3.12
N LEU A 119 -3.42 10.08 -4.07
CA LEU A 119 -4.06 9.47 -5.24
C LEU A 119 -3.06 8.73 -6.14
N ARG A 120 -1.91 9.34 -6.39
CA ARG A 120 -0.81 8.71 -7.15
C ARG A 120 -0.23 7.54 -6.35
N ARG A 121 0.01 7.74 -5.05
CA ARG A 121 0.54 6.70 -4.16
C ARG A 121 -0.40 5.51 -4.03
N ALA A 122 -1.71 5.73 -3.94
CA ALA A 122 -2.73 4.68 -3.89
C ALA A 122 -2.68 3.77 -5.12
N ARG A 123 -2.53 4.34 -6.33
CA ARG A 123 -2.41 3.55 -7.56
C ARG A 123 -1.14 2.69 -7.58
N ILE A 124 0.00 3.27 -7.20
CA ILE A 124 1.29 2.57 -7.20
C ILE A 124 1.32 1.46 -6.13
N LYS A 125 0.94 1.80 -4.90
CA LYS A 125 0.86 0.86 -3.77
C LYS A 125 -0.19 -0.21 -4.03
N GLY A 126 -1.37 0.16 -4.53
CA GLY A 126 -2.43 -0.77 -4.90
C GLY A 126 -1.96 -1.86 -5.86
N ARG A 127 -1.39 -1.50 -7.01
CA ARG A 127 -0.89 -2.48 -8.00
C ARG A 127 0.17 -3.41 -7.42
N THR A 128 1.11 -2.83 -6.66
CA THR A 128 2.21 -3.59 -6.05
C THR A 128 1.69 -4.59 -5.02
N HIS A 129 0.86 -4.13 -4.09
CA HIS A 129 0.32 -4.98 -3.03
C HIS A 129 -0.66 -6.02 -3.55
N LEU A 130 -1.48 -5.72 -4.57
CA LEU A 130 -2.35 -6.72 -5.19
C LEU A 130 -1.55 -7.86 -5.84
N THR A 131 -0.39 -7.54 -6.42
CA THR A 131 0.55 -8.53 -6.97
C THR A 131 1.14 -9.40 -5.86
N LEU A 132 1.62 -8.79 -4.77
CA LEU A 132 2.20 -9.50 -3.63
C LEU A 132 1.19 -10.36 -2.87
N LEU A 133 -0.04 -9.88 -2.75
CA LEU A 133 -1.17 -10.64 -2.21
C LEU A 133 -1.64 -11.74 -3.17
N CYS A 134 -1.04 -11.86 -4.36
CA CYS A 134 -1.44 -12.71 -5.48
C CYS A 134 -2.96 -12.83 -5.61
N TRP A 135 -3.66 -11.70 -5.61
CA TRP A 135 -5.11 -11.71 -5.76
C TRP A 135 -5.46 -12.00 -7.23
N PRO A 136 -6.30 -13.04 -7.51
CA PRO A 136 -6.54 -13.52 -8.87
C PRO A 136 -7.57 -12.70 -9.65
N GLY A 137 -8.17 -11.67 -9.06
CA GLY A 137 -9.17 -10.83 -9.71
C GLY A 137 -8.61 -9.75 -10.62
N ASN A 138 -9.50 -8.91 -11.13
CA ASN A 138 -9.15 -7.79 -12.00
C ASN A 138 -8.41 -6.71 -11.20
N GLN A 139 -7.07 -6.75 -11.23
CA GLN A 139 -6.22 -5.83 -10.47
C GLN A 139 -6.38 -4.36 -10.93
N HIS A 140 -6.74 -4.11 -12.19
CA HIS A 140 -6.99 -2.76 -12.69
C HIS A 140 -8.24 -2.18 -12.04
N ALA A 141 -9.35 -2.93 -12.06
CA ALA A 141 -10.60 -2.56 -11.40
C ALA A 141 -10.40 -2.35 -9.88
N ALA A 142 -9.66 -3.24 -9.20
CA ALA A 142 -9.36 -3.07 -7.78
C ALA A 142 -8.53 -1.81 -7.49
N THR A 143 -7.57 -1.47 -8.37
CA THR A 143 -6.78 -0.24 -8.24
C THR A 143 -7.65 1.01 -8.42
N ASP A 144 -8.58 0.99 -9.36
CA ASP A 144 -9.51 2.10 -9.59
C ASP A 144 -10.52 2.25 -8.45
N VAL A 145 -11.01 1.15 -7.89
CA VAL A 145 -11.85 1.16 -6.69
C VAL A 145 -11.10 1.75 -5.50
N LEU A 146 -9.85 1.34 -5.26
CA LEU A 146 -9.00 1.93 -4.22
C LEU A 146 -8.83 3.44 -4.44
N TYR A 147 -8.56 3.86 -5.68
CA TYR A 147 -8.44 5.28 -6.02
C TYR A 147 -9.72 6.06 -5.66
N VAL A 148 -10.90 5.53 -6.01
CA VAL A 148 -12.19 6.16 -5.70
C VAL A 148 -12.39 6.31 -4.19
N LEU A 149 -12.09 5.27 -3.41
CA LEU A 149 -12.27 5.33 -1.96
C LEU A 149 -11.32 6.36 -1.31
N VAL A 150 -10.05 6.37 -1.73
CA VAL A 150 -9.06 7.35 -1.23
C VAL A 150 -9.42 8.77 -1.66
N HIS A 151 -9.91 8.96 -2.89
CA HIS A 151 -10.37 10.27 -3.37
C HIS A 151 -11.53 10.80 -2.52
N ASN A 152 -12.49 9.95 -2.19
CA ASN A 152 -13.61 10.34 -1.32
C ASN A 152 -13.14 10.65 0.10
N ALA A 153 -12.21 9.86 0.65
CA ALA A 153 -11.61 10.14 1.96
C ALA A 153 -10.88 11.50 1.98
N LEU A 154 -10.15 11.87 0.92
CA LEU A 154 -9.51 13.19 0.82
C LEU A 154 -10.53 14.33 0.67
N ALA A 155 -11.57 14.13 -0.14
CA ALA A 155 -12.56 15.17 -0.41
C ALA A 155 -13.46 15.46 0.81
N HIS A 156 -13.66 14.47 1.69
CA HIS A 156 -14.63 14.54 2.79
C HIS A 156 -14.03 14.33 4.19
N GLY A 157 -12.75 13.97 4.31
CA GLY A 157 -12.06 13.68 5.57
C GLY A 157 -11.32 14.88 6.19
N ILE A 158 -11.31 16.05 5.53
CA ILE A 158 -10.69 17.26 6.10
C ILE A 158 -11.70 17.95 7.03
N THR A 159 -11.53 17.75 8.33
CA THR A 159 -12.27 18.51 9.35
C THR A 159 -11.55 19.83 9.65
N PRO A 160 -12.21 21.00 9.49
CA PRO A 160 -11.60 22.28 9.80
C PRO A 160 -11.15 22.36 11.27
N GLY A 161 -9.86 22.62 11.51
CA GLY A 161 -9.30 22.80 12.85
C GLY A 161 -8.70 21.56 13.50
N GLU A 162 -8.83 20.37 12.89
CA GLU A 162 -8.14 19.16 13.33
C GLU A 162 -6.86 18.91 12.51
N PRO A 163 -5.78 18.40 13.13
CA PRO A 163 -4.57 18.05 12.39
C PRO A 163 -4.87 16.94 11.38
N SER A 164 -4.51 17.15 10.12
CA SER A 164 -4.70 16.15 9.06
C SER A 164 -3.91 14.87 9.39
N GLN A 165 -4.61 13.74 9.51
CA GLN A 165 -4.00 12.44 9.77
C GLN A 165 -3.88 11.62 8.49
N ASN A 166 -2.94 10.68 8.47
CA ASN A 166 -2.80 9.76 7.35
C ASN A 166 -4.07 8.94 7.13
N ILE A 167 -4.36 8.63 5.87
CA ILE A 167 -5.42 7.72 5.47
C ILE A 167 -4.85 6.31 5.50
N ASP A 168 -5.41 5.44 6.34
CA ASP A 168 -4.95 4.06 6.45
C ASP A 168 -5.70 3.16 5.47
N VAL A 169 -4.95 2.38 4.69
CA VAL A 169 -5.52 1.44 3.72
C VAL A 169 -5.15 0.02 4.11
N TRP A 170 -6.14 -0.87 4.13
CA TRP A 170 -5.96 -2.31 4.24
C TRP A 170 -6.40 -3.00 2.97
N LEU A 171 -5.56 -3.90 2.46
CA LEU A 171 -5.91 -4.85 1.42
C LEU A 171 -5.84 -6.25 2.00
N ARG A 172 -6.94 -7.01 1.91
CA ARG A 172 -7.05 -8.34 2.50
C ARG A 172 -7.68 -9.31 1.52
N VAL A 173 -7.05 -10.46 1.32
CA VAL A 173 -7.59 -11.55 0.50
C VAL A 173 -8.20 -12.58 1.42
N THR A 174 -9.47 -12.92 1.21
CA THR A 174 -10.20 -13.91 2.00
C THR A 174 -9.90 -15.34 1.54
N ARG A 175 -10.35 -16.34 2.30
CA ARG A 175 -10.32 -17.76 1.88
C ARG A 175 -11.03 -18.02 0.56
N ASP A 176 -12.12 -17.31 0.31
CA ASP A 176 -12.91 -17.42 -0.93
C ASP A 176 -12.32 -16.56 -2.06
N HIS A 177 -11.05 -16.13 -1.93
CA HIS A 177 -10.32 -15.30 -2.87
C HIS A 177 -10.97 -13.94 -3.17
N GLN A 178 -11.86 -13.46 -2.30
CA GLN A 178 -12.37 -12.10 -2.39
C GLN A 178 -11.31 -11.11 -1.91
N LEU A 179 -11.28 -9.93 -2.51
CA LEU A 179 -10.46 -8.82 -2.05
C LEU A 179 -11.34 -7.86 -1.24
N LEU A 180 -10.91 -7.58 -0.01
CA LEU A 180 -11.41 -6.50 0.81
C LEU A 180 -10.43 -5.32 0.73
N ILE A 181 -10.95 -4.16 0.39
CA ILE A 181 -10.24 -2.87 0.40
C ILE A 181 -10.90 -2.01 1.46
N ASP A 182 -10.21 -1.78 2.58
CA ASP A 182 -10.69 -0.89 3.63
C ASP A 182 -9.90 0.41 3.58
N VAL A 183 -10.61 1.52 3.45
CA VAL A 183 -10.06 2.87 3.63
C VAL A 183 -10.61 3.41 4.94
N ILE A 184 -9.69 3.58 5.89
CA ILE A 184 -9.97 4.10 7.23
C ILE A 184 -9.76 5.62 7.18
N ASP A 185 -10.83 6.33 7.47
CA ASP A 185 -10.85 7.79 7.56
C ASP A 185 -11.14 8.15 9.03
N PRO A 186 -10.30 9.00 9.66
CA PRO A 186 -10.46 9.38 11.07
C PRO A 186 -11.74 10.20 11.33
N ASN A 187 -12.46 10.66 10.30
CA ASN A 187 -13.77 11.29 10.48
C ASN A 187 -14.86 10.21 10.66
N PRO A 188 -15.47 10.05 11.84
CA PRO A 188 -16.42 8.96 12.12
C PRO A 188 -17.74 9.08 11.34
N ASP A 189 -18.10 10.29 10.91
CA ASP A 189 -19.40 10.56 10.29
C ASP A 189 -19.35 10.41 8.76
N PHE A 190 -20.33 9.67 8.23
CA PHE A 190 -20.65 9.63 6.80
C PHE A 190 -22.17 9.79 6.60
N PRO A 191 -22.70 11.02 6.83
CA PRO A 191 -24.09 11.30 6.52
C PRO A 191 -24.34 11.06 5.02
N ASP A 192 -25.54 10.56 4.70
CA ASP A 192 -25.98 10.29 3.32
C ASP A 192 -25.20 9.20 2.54
N PHE A 193 -24.57 8.23 3.22
CA PHE A 193 -23.89 7.09 2.56
C PHE A 193 -24.75 6.41 1.48
N GLU A 194 -26.00 6.09 1.79
CA GLU A 194 -26.93 5.44 0.84
C GLU A 194 -27.14 6.26 -0.44
N ARG A 195 -27.25 7.60 -0.31
CA ARG A 195 -27.42 8.51 -1.45
C ARG A 195 -26.13 8.67 -2.25
N ALA A 196 -24.97 8.63 -1.57
CA ALA A 196 -23.67 8.63 -2.22
C ALA A 196 -23.44 7.34 -3.04
N VAL A 197 -23.85 6.19 -2.52
CA VAL A 197 -23.80 4.90 -3.23
C VAL A 197 -24.79 4.88 -4.40
N ALA A 198 -26.01 5.41 -4.23
CA ALA A 198 -26.99 5.57 -5.30
C ALA A 198 -26.53 6.52 -6.42
N GLY A 199 -25.48 7.31 -6.18
CA GLY A 199 -24.89 8.25 -7.11
C GLY A 199 -25.60 9.61 -7.17
N GLU A 200 -26.37 9.95 -6.15
CA GLU A 200 -27.10 11.23 -6.06
C GLU A 200 -26.20 12.39 -5.62
N LEU A 201 -25.11 12.09 -4.91
CA LEU A 201 -24.16 13.08 -4.37
C LEU A 201 -22.83 13.13 -5.14
N GLY A 202 -22.70 12.31 -6.18
CA GLY A 202 -21.49 12.19 -6.99
C GLY A 202 -21.42 10.86 -7.71
N HIS A 203 -20.51 10.74 -8.68
CA HIS A 203 -20.34 9.53 -9.49
C HIS A 203 -19.29 8.55 -8.93
N GLY A 204 -18.58 8.91 -7.85
CA GLY A 204 -17.45 8.15 -7.30
C GLY A 204 -17.83 6.74 -6.86
N LEU A 205 -18.58 6.61 -5.76
CA LEU A 205 -18.94 5.30 -5.20
C LEU A 205 -19.78 4.45 -6.17
N ARG A 206 -20.67 5.09 -6.94
CA ARG A 206 -21.41 4.43 -8.03
C ARG A 206 -20.48 3.88 -9.11
N GLY A 207 -19.42 4.60 -9.47
CA GLY A 207 -18.37 4.12 -10.38
C GLY A 207 -17.64 2.91 -9.82
N ALA A 208 -17.34 2.88 -8.52
CA ALA A 208 -16.75 1.70 -7.88
C ALA A 208 -17.69 0.47 -7.94
N GLN A 209 -19.00 0.66 -7.82
CA GLN A 209 -19.97 -0.44 -8.01
C GLN A 209 -20.01 -0.95 -9.45
N GLN A 210 -19.91 -0.06 -10.44
CA GLN A 210 -19.83 -0.46 -11.86
C GLN A 210 -18.57 -1.27 -12.18
N LEU A 211 -17.51 -1.09 -11.39
CA LEU A 211 -16.29 -1.91 -11.46
C LEU A 211 -16.42 -3.27 -10.73
N GLY A 212 -17.62 -3.59 -10.22
CA GLY A 212 -17.92 -4.87 -9.57
C GLY A 212 -17.66 -4.89 -8.05
N ALA A 213 -17.42 -3.74 -7.42
CA ALA A 213 -17.25 -3.67 -5.97
C ALA A 213 -18.59 -3.56 -5.23
N ALA A 214 -18.79 -4.40 -4.22
CA ALA A 214 -19.81 -4.17 -3.20
C ALA A 214 -19.24 -3.21 -2.15
N ILE A 215 -19.87 -2.04 -1.98
CA ILE A 215 -19.44 -1.02 -1.04
C ILE A 215 -20.25 -1.12 0.24
N SER A 216 -19.57 -1.10 1.39
CA SER A 216 -20.16 -1.08 2.71
C SER A 216 -19.47 -0.04 3.57
N TYR A 217 -20.21 0.51 4.53
CA TYR A 217 -19.69 1.43 5.52
C TYR A 217 -19.79 0.77 6.89
N ILE A 218 -18.67 0.80 7.62
CA ILE A 218 -18.58 0.29 8.98
C ILE A 218 -18.26 1.49 9.89
N PRO A 219 -19.23 1.95 10.70
CA PRO A 219 -18.98 3.01 11.66
C PRO A 219 -18.09 2.49 12.80
N GLY A 220 -17.02 3.21 13.10
CA GLY A 220 -16.23 3.03 14.31
C GLY A 220 -16.50 4.13 15.32
N ARG A 221 -16.04 3.95 16.57
CA ARG A 221 -16.22 4.94 17.65
C ARG A 221 -15.52 6.28 17.39
N ARG A 222 -14.48 6.29 16.57
CA ARG A 222 -13.61 7.46 16.29
C ARG A 222 -13.14 7.55 14.85
N GLU A 223 -13.49 6.59 14.02
CA GLU A 223 -13.05 6.49 12.62
C GLU A 223 -14.14 5.78 11.84
N LYS A 224 -14.27 6.09 10.55
CA LYS A 224 -15.09 5.30 9.62
C LYS A 224 -14.21 4.39 8.80
N THR A 225 -14.73 3.20 8.52
CA THR A 225 -14.15 2.35 7.49
C THR A 225 -15.12 2.27 6.32
N VAL A 226 -14.69 2.71 5.15
CA VAL A 226 -15.38 2.42 3.89
C VAL A 226 -14.72 1.19 3.29
N ARG A 227 -15.48 0.10 3.19
CA ARG A 227 -15.02 -1.19 2.68
C ARG A 227 -15.59 -1.44 1.29
N ALA A 228 -14.71 -1.69 0.32
CA ALA A 228 -15.06 -2.32 -0.94
C ALA A 228 -14.73 -3.82 -0.92
N THR A 229 -15.66 -4.64 -1.38
CA THR A 229 -15.46 -6.08 -1.58
C THR A 229 -15.53 -6.40 -3.07
N LEU A 230 -14.47 -6.99 -3.61
CA LEU A 230 -14.39 -7.45 -5.00
C LEU A 230 -14.33 -8.98 -5.05
N GLN A 231 -15.11 -9.55 -5.95
CA GLN A 231 -15.08 -10.99 -6.21
C GLN A 231 -13.77 -11.38 -6.93
N PRO A 232 -13.25 -12.60 -6.72
CA PRO A 232 -12.21 -13.12 -7.61
C PRO A 232 -12.70 -13.09 -9.06
N GLY A 233 -11.76 -12.95 -10.00
CA GLY A 233 -12.11 -13.03 -11.42
C GLY A 233 -12.79 -14.36 -11.72
N GLN A 234 -13.71 -14.38 -12.70
CA GLN A 234 -14.22 -15.65 -13.23
C GLN A 234 -13.02 -16.42 -13.78
N VAL A 235 -12.67 -17.54 -13.17
CA VAL A 235 -11.78 -18.52 -13.81
C VAL A 235 -12.67 -19.17 -14.87
N GLU A 236 -12.51 -18.78 -16.13
CA GLU A 236 -13.13 -19.54 -17.22
C GLU A 236 -12.63 -21.00 -17.11
N PRO A 237 -13.54 -21.99 -17.05
CA PRO A 237 -13.21 -23.39 -16.82
C PRO A 237 -12.42 -24.04 -17.97
#